data_AF-A0A559JCG5-F1
#
_entry.id   AF-A0A559JCG5-F1
#
_cell.length_a   1.000
_cell.length_b   1.000
_cell.length_c   1.000
_cell.angle_alpha   90.00
_cell.angle_beta   90.00
_cell.angle_gamma   90.00
#
_symmetry.space_group_name_H-M   'P 1'
#
loop_
_entity.id
_entity.type
_entity.pdbx_description
1 polymer ?
#
loop_
_entity_poly.entity_id
_entity_poly.type
_entity_poly.pdbx_seq_one_letter_code
_entity_poly.pdbx_strand_id
1 'polypeptide(L)'
;MKQRWIRLLPGFLIVSLLTACGSDNQSASSGGGNNYKDTKSMVMDILKSEDGRKAIQEATIQSNTKMQTLSAGDTQMLQLAVKDVLVDPQSNQFLQKMITDPKFAGQFAKAIEKDTKKLHKDLLKDPEYQKSMLDAMKSPDFETMMLNTMKTTPYRTQTKAVIQESLQSPLFRLELMDLMKKVLQEESMPKEQQAKGAQGGQDQKSGGGQGQGGDQKQDEGQDKEKDDKKKQQ
;
A
#
# COMPACT_ATOMS: atom_id res chain seq x y z
N MET A 1 -70.75 -57.89 -47.20
CA MET A 1 -69.45 -58.10 -46.53
C MET A 1 -68.23 -58.05 -47.47
N LYS A 2 -68.19 -57.17 -48.49
CA LYS A 2 -67.05 -57.07 -49.44
C LYS A 2 -66.31 -55.72 -49.41
N GLN A 3 -66.78 -54.73 -48.64
CA GLN A 3 -66.15 -53.40 -48.58
C GLN A 3 -65.21 -53.16 -47.39
N ARG A 4 -65.15 -54.07 -46.40
CA ARG A 4 -64.19 -53.95 -45.28
C ARG A 4 -62.78 -54.42 -45.64
N TRP A 5 -62.65 -55.29 -46.64
CA TRP A 5 -61.37 -55.86 -47.07
C TRP A 5 -60.59 -54.96 -48.05
N ILE A 6 -61.30 -54.12 -48.82
CA ILE A 6 -60.68 -53.16 -49.75
C ILE A 6 -59.97 -51.98 -49.03
N ARG A 7 -60.33 -51.70 -47.77
CA ARG A 7 -59.66 -50.67 -46.95
C ARG A 7 -58.41 -51.16 -46.20
N LEU A 8 -58.13 -52.46 -46.19
CA LEU A 8 -56.94 -53.04 -45.55
C LEU A 8 -55.76 -53.26 -46.51
N LEU A 9 -56.00 -53.15 -47.83
CA LEU A 9 -54.98 -53.29 -48.87
C LEU A 9 -53.89 -52.20 -48.88
N PRO A 10 -54.16 -50.90 -48.63
CA PRO A 10 -53.12 -49.87 -48.68
C PRO A 10 -52.21 -49.83 -47.45
N GLY A 11 -52.62 -50.45 -46.32
CA GLY A 11 -51.79 -50.52 -45.11
C GLY A 11 -50.68 -51.57 -45.18
N PHE A 12 -50.93 -52.68 -45.89
CA PHE A 12 -49.94 -53.75 -46.07
C PHE A 12 -48.81 -53.34 -47.03
N LEU A 13 -49.11 -52.48 -48.01
CA LEU A 13 -48.11 -51.97 -48.95
C LEU A 13 -47.09 -51.03 -48.29
N ILE A 14 -47.47 -50.27 -47.25
CA ILE A 14 -46.58 -49.29 -46.60
C ILE A 14 -45.59 -49.96 -45.64
N VAL A 15 -45.95 -51.12 -45.06
CA VAL A 15 -45.06 -51.88 -44.15
C VAL A 15 -43.93 -52.58 -44.93
N SER A 16 -44.16 -52.96 -46.19
CA SER A 16 -43.14 -53.61 -47.03
C SER A 16 -42.06 -52.65 -47.56
N LEU A 17 -42.32 -51.33 -47.62
CA LEU A 17 -41.31 -50.35 -48.04
C LEU A 17 -40.32 -49.98 -46.91
N LEU A 18 -40.65 -50.21 -45.64
CA LEU A 18 -39.77 -49.88 -44.50
C LEU A 18 -38.72 -50.96 -44.20
N THR A 19 -38.86 -52.17 -44.75
CA THR A 19 -37.89 -53.27 -44.58
C THR A 19 -36.90 -53.39 -45.74
N ALA A 20 -36.94 -52.48 -46.72
CA ALA A 20 -36.11 -52.54 -47.92
C ALA A 20 -35.04 -51.42 -47.99
N CYS A 21 -34.90 -50.58 -46.97
CA CYS A 21 -33.76 -49.69 -46.83
C CYS A 21 -32.77 -50.29 -45.82
N GLY A 22 -31.99 -51.27 -46.28
CA GLY A 22 -31.05 -52.01 -45.44
C GLY A 22 -30.41 -53.16 -46.17
N SER A 23 -29.75 -52.89 -47.29
CA SER A 23 -28.87 -53.85 -47.96
C SER A 23 -27.46 -53.27 -48.08
N ASP A 24 -26.57 -53.94 -47.35
CA ASP A 24 -25.13 -54.09 -47.53
C ASP A 24 -24.26 -52.84 -47.72
N ASN A 25 -23.48 -52.53 -46.68
CA ASN A 25 -22.05 -52.71 -46.84
C ASN A 25 -21.35 -53.06 -45.52
N GLN A 26 -20.63 -54.18 -45.58
CA GLN A 26 -19.36 -54.41 -44.89
C GLN A 26 -19.43 -54.96 -43.46
N SER A 27 -19.23 -56.28 -43.38
CA SER A 27 -18.32 -56.96 -42.45
C SER A 27 -18.49 -56.70 -40.95
N ALA A 28 -19.04 -57.68 -40.22
CA ALA A 28 -18.40 -58.30 -39.05
C ALA A 28 -19.40 -59.13 -38.23
N SER A 29 -19.11 -60.42 -38.17
CA SER A 29 -19.14 -61.28 -36.98
C SER A 29 -19.96 -60.81 -35.75
N SER A 30 -20.99 -61.59 -35.45
CA SER A 30 -21.35 -62.09 -34.11
C SER A 30 -20.47 -61.63 -32.92
N GLY A 31 -20.98 -60.74 -32.06
CA GLY A 31 -20.27 -60.38 -30.81
C GLY A 31 -20.77 -59.12 -30.07
N GLY A 32 -22.08 -58.95 -29.85
CA GLY A 32 -22.69 -57.70 -29.34
C GLY A 32 -22.38 -57.30 -27.87
N GLY A 33 -21.55 -58.03 -27.13
CA GLY A 33 -21.19 -57.71 -25.74
C GLY A 33 -19.79 -57.10 -25.55
N ASN A 34 -18.84 -57.40 -26.42
CA ASN A 34 -17.46 -56.90 -26.32
C ASN A 34 -17.25 -55.57 -27.05
N ASN A 35 -17.96 -55.34 -28.16
CA ASN A 35 -17.76 -54.15 -28.99
C ASN A 35 -18.12 -52.82 -28.30
N TYR A 36 -19.04 -52.80 -27.32
CA TYR A 36 -19.33 -51.56 -26.59
C TYR A 36 -18.17 -51.15 -25.67
N LYS A 37 -17.52 -52.13 -25.02
CA LYS A 37 -16.37 -51.87 -24.15
C LYS A 37 -15.17 -51.39 -24.98
N ASP A 38 -14.94 -52.02 -26.13
CA ASP A 38 -13.84 -51.68 -27.03
C ASP A 38 -14.08 -50.33 -27.75
N THR A 39 -15.32 -50.04 -28.16
CA THR A 39 -15.69 -48.73 -28.70
C THR A 39 -15.62 -47.64 -27.62
N LYS A 40 -16.01 -47.95 -26.37
CA LYS A 40 -15.90 -47.00 -25.25
C LYS A 40 -14.44 -46.70 -24.92
N SER A 41 -13.55 -47.68 -24.91
CA SER A 41 -12.12 -47.42 -24.73
C SER A 41 -11.56 -46.61 -25.90
N MET A 42 -11.94 -46.93 -27.14
CA MET A 42 -11.51 -46.16 -28.31
C MET A 42 -11.95 -44.70 -28.24
N VAL A 43 -13.21 -44.43 -27.86
CA VAL A 43 -13.71 -43.06 -27.68
C VAL A 43 -13.04 -42.37 -26.49
N MET A 44 -12.81 -43.08 -25.38
CA MET A 44 -12.09 -42.55 -24.23
C MET A 44 -10.64 -42.19 -24.59
N ASP A 45 -9.99 -42.99 -25.44
CA ASP A 45 -8.63 -42.75 -25.91
C ASP A 45 -8.58 -41.59 -26.91
N ILE A 46 -9.58 -41.43 -27.77
CA ILE A 46 -9.74 -40.24 -28.64
C ILE A 46 -9.92 -38.98 -27.79
N LEU A 47 -10.78 -39.01 -26.76
CA LEU A 47 -10.99 -37.86 -25.86
C LEU A 47 -9.75 -37.52 -25.02
N LYS A 48 -8.92 -38.51 -24.70
CA LYS A 48 -7.66 -38.32 -23.97
C LYS A 48 -6.51 -37.90 -24.88
N SER A 49 -6.56 -38.27 -26.16
CA SER A 49 -5.58 -37.94 -27.18
C SER A 49 -5.45 -36.42 -27.36
N GLU A 50 -4.27 -35.98 -27.80
CA GLU A 50 -4.00 -34.57 -28.07
C GLU A 50 -4.94 -33.99 -29.12
N ASP A 51 -5.31 -34.78 -30.12
CA ASP A 51 -6.23 -34.36 -31.19
C ASP A 51 -7.66 -34.15 -30.66
N GLY A 52 -8.13 -35.01 -29.73
CA GLY A 52 -9.42 -34.82 -29.07
C GLY A 52 -9.43 -33.57 -28.18
N ARG A 53 -8.33 -33.32 -27.45
CA ARG A 53 -8.16 -32.10 -26.64
C ARG A 53 -8.14 -30.84 -27.51
N LYS A 54 -7.41 -30.87 -28.64
CA LYS A 54 -7.36 -29.77 -29.61
C LYS A 54 -8.73 -29.53 -30.24
N ALA A 55 -9.42 -30.57 -30.68
CA ALA A 55 -10.75 -30.44 -31.28
C ALA A 55 -11.77 -29.83 -30.30
N ILE A 56 -11.74 -30.23 -29.02
CA ILE A 56 -12.57 -29.62 -27.97
C ILE A 56 -12.19 -28.17 -27.72
N GLN A 57 -10.88 -27.86 -27.67
CA GLN A 57 -10.38 -26.50 -27.49
C GLN A 57 -10.79 -25.60 -28.66
N GLU A 58 -10.65 -26.05 -29.89
CA GLU A 58 -11.05 -25.34 -31.11
C GLU A 58 -12.56 -25.13 -31.15
N ALA A 59 -13.36 -26.15 -30.84
CA ALA A 59 -14.81 -26.03 -30.75
C ALA A 59 -15.25 -25.03 -29.66
N THR A 60 -14.55 -25.00 -28.52
CA THR A 60 -14.83 -24.07 -27.40
C THR A 60 -14.36 -22.64 -27.69
N ILE A 61 -13.34 -22.46 -28.54
CA ILE A 61 -12.87 -21.13 -28.94
C ILE A 61 -13.77 -20.55 -30.05
N GLN A 62 -14.23 -21.39 -30.97
CA GLN A 62 -15.12 -20.99 -32.06
C GLN A 62 -16.54 -20.69 -31.57
N SER A 63 -16.98 -21.39 -30.53
CA SER A 63 -18.24 -21.11 -29.87
C SER A 63 -17.97 -20.18 -28.68
N ASN A 64 -18.35 -18.90 -28.78
CA ASN A 64 -18.28 -17.93 -27.67
C ASN A 64 -19.09 -18.34 -26.41
N THR A 65 -19.57 -19.59 -26.35
CA THR A 65 -20.31 -20.29 -25.30
C THR A 65 -19.42 -20.88 -24.21
N LYS A 66 -18.24 -20.32 -23.95
CA LYS A 66 -17.35 -20.78 -22.86
C LYS A 66 -18.03 -20.76 -21.48
N MET A 67 -19.07 -19.95 -21.33
CA MET A 67 -19.85 -19.82 -20.09
C MET A 67 -21.18 -20.59 -20.14
N GLN A 68 -21.60 -21.07 -21.32
CA GLN A 68 -22.91 -21.72 -21.53
C GLN A 68 -22.81 -23.25 -21.52
N THR A 69 -21.60 -23.80 -21.69
CA THR A 69 -21.30 -25.22 -21.51
C THR A 69 -20.97 -25.60 -20.06
N LEU A 70 -20.80 -24.61 -19.17
CA LEU A 70 -20.64 -24.81 -17.74
C LEU A 70 -22.04 -24.88 -17.11
N SER A 71 -22.43 -26.04 -16.61
CA SER A 71 -23.74 -26.23 -15.94
C SER A 71 -23.79 -25.45 -14.63
N ALA A 72 -24.97 -25.24 -14.05
CA ALA A 72 -25.13 -24.53 -12.77
C ALA A 72 -24.31 -25.15 -11.61
N GLY A 73 -24.00 -26.45 -11.66
CA GLY A 73 -23.08 -27.11 -10.73
C GLY A 73 -21.61 -26.67 -10.90
N ASP A 74 -21.20 -26.34 -12.12
CA ASP A 74 -19.86 -25.86 -12.43
C ASP A 74 -19.65 -24.40 -11.97
N THR A 75 -20.73 -23.61 -11.83
CA THR A 75 -20.62 -22.24 -11.31
C THR A 75 -20.23 -22.22 -9.83
N GLN A 76 -20.74 -23.15 -9.02
CA GLN A 76 -20.35 -23.28 -7.61
C GLN A 76 -18.92 -23.79 -7.47
N MET A 77 -18.54 -24.80 -8.29
CA MET A 77 -17.17 -25.28 -8.34
C MET A 77 -16.19 -24.20 -8.82
N LEU A 78 -16.61 -23.36 -9.78
CA LEU A 78 -15.83 -22.22 -10.25
C LEU A 78 -15.70 -21.14 -9.17
N GLN A 79 -16.76 -20.83 -8.42
CA GLN A 79 -16.68 -19.90 -7.28
C GLN A 79 -15.76 -20.41 -6.18
N LEU A 80 -15.81 -21.71 -5.86
CA LEU A 80 -14.90 -22.34 -4.91
C LEU A 80 -13.46 -22.31 -5.42
N ALA A 81 -13.22 -22.66 -6.68
CA ALA A 81 -11.89 -22.59 -7.29
C ALA A 81 -11.35 -21.14 -7.33
N VAL A 82 -12.20 -20.16 -7.64
CA VAL A 82 -11.81 -18.73 -7.61
C VAL A 82 -11.52 -18.29 -6.17
N LYS A 83 -12.32 -18.71 -5.19
CA LYS A 83 -12.05 -18.42 -3.77
C LYS A 83 -10.75 -19.06 -3.31
N ASP A 84 -10.51 -20.32 -3.65
CA ASP A 84 -9.30 -21.04 -3.30
C ASP A 84 -8.09 -20.37 -3.96
N VAL A 85 -8.18 -20.00 -5.23
CA VAL A 85 -7.15 -19.18 -5.88
C VAL A 85 -6.99 -17.85 -5.14
N LEU A 86 -8.04 -17.10 -4.82
CA LEU A 86 -7.89 -15.79 -4.16
C LEU A 86 -7.35 -15.85 -2.71
N VAL A 87 -7.51 -16.98 -2.02
CA VAL A 87 -7.09 -17.17 -0.62
C VAL A 87 -5.76 -17.93 -0.52
N ASP A 88 -5.35 -18.64 -1.57
CA ASP A 88 -4.11 -19.41 -1.59
C ASP A 88 -2.86 -18.50 -1.50
N PRO A 89 -1.88 -18.83 -0.64
CA PRO A 89 -0.66 -18.06 -0.49
C PRO A 89 0.17 -17.90 -1.78
N GLN A 90 0.08 -18.81 -2.77
CA GLN A 90 0.81 -18.66 -4.03
C GLN A 90 0.14 -17.63 -4.95
N SER A 91 -1.18 -17.53 -4.93
CA SER A 91 -1.92 -16.52 -5.67
C SER A 91 -1.72 -15.11 -5.15
N ASN A 92 -1.29 -14.93 -3.90
CA ASN A 92 -0.83 -13.63 -3.42
C ASN A 92 0.30 -13.08 -4.29
N GLN A 93 1.20 -13.92 -4.82
CA GLN A 93 2.25 -13.46 -5.74
C GLN A 93 1.69 -13.03 -7.09
N PHE A 94 0.66 -13.73 -7.58
CA PHE A 94 -0.03 -13.35 -8.82
C PHE A 94 -0.76 -12.00 -8.65
N LEU A 95 -1.51 -11.83 -7.57
CA LEU A 95 -2.19 -10.58 -7.23
C LEU A 95 -1.20 -9.43 -7.02
N GLN A 96 -0.06 -9.68 -6.36
CA GLN A 96 1.02 -8.70 -6.22
C GLN A 96 1.60 -8.27 -7.57
N LYS A 97 1.80 -9.20 -8.51
CA LYS A 97 2.25 -8.85 -9.88
C LYS A 97 1.18 -8.05 -10.63
N MET A 98 -0.09 -8.45 -10.51
CA MET A 98 -1.21 -7.76 -11.14
C MET A 98 -1.39 -6.34 -10.62
N ILE A 99 -1.33 -6.13 -9.29
CA ILE A 99 -1.49 -4.78 -8.70
C ILE A 99 -0.34 -3.83 -9.06
N THR A 100 0.82 -4.36 -9.46
CA THR A 100 1.94 -3.54 -9.97
C THR A 100 1.83 -3.18 -11.45
N ASP A 101 0.94 -3.82 -12.23
CA ASP A 101 0.70 -3.44 -13.63
C ASP A 101 -0.03 -2.08 -13.66
N PRO A 102 0.55 -1.03 -14.28
CA PRO A 102 -0.05 0.31 -14.34
C PRO A 102 -1.47 0.34 -14.91
N LYS A 103 -1.80 -0.54 -15.86
CA LYS A 103 -3.15 -0.57 -16.47
C LYS A 103 -4.17 -1.10 -15.47
N PHE A 104 -3.86 -2.20 -14.81
CA PHE A 104 -4.69 -2.78 -13.78
C PHE A 104 -4.76 -1.86 -12.55
N ALA A 105 -3.62 -1.37 -12.06
CA ALA A 105 -3.53 -0.45 -10.93
C ALA A 105 -4.36 0.82 -11.16
N GLY A 106 -4.32 1.39 -12.37
CA GLY A 106 -5.10 2.58 -12.71
C GLY A 106 -6.61 2.33 -12.72
N GLN A 107 -7.07 1.19 -13.26
CA GLN A 107 -8.48 0.83 -13.23
C GLN A 107 -8.95 0.46 -11.83
N PHE A 108 -8.13 -0.28 -11.09
CA PHE A 108 -8.38 -0.64 -9.70
C PHE A 108 -8.48 0.60 -8.81
N ALA A 109 -7.51 1.52 -8.91
CA ALA A 109 -7.51 2.80 -8.19
C ALA A 109 -8.79 3.61 -8.46
N LYS A 110 -9.23 3.69 -9.74
CA LYS A 110 -10.50 4.36 -10.10
C LYS A 110 -11.71 3.67 -9.47
N ALA A 111 -11.74 2.34 -9.45
CA ALA A 111 -12.85 1.57 -8.88
C ALA A 111 -12.95 1.78 -7.36
N ILE A 112 -11.83 1.85 -6.66
CA ILE A 112 -11.79 2.03 -5.19
C ILE A 112 -11.71 3.49 -4.74
N GLU A 113 -11.59 4.46 -5.65
CA GLU A 113 -11.30 5.86 -5.33
C GLU A 113 -12.32 6.44 -4.34
N LYS A 114 -13.61 6.23 -4.61
CA LYS A 114 -14.71 6.76 -3.79
C LYS A 114 -14.66 6.23 -2.37
N ASP A 115 -14.48 4.92 -2.22
CA ASP A 115 -14.46 4.26 -0.92
C ASP A 115 -13.16 4.56 -0.17
N THR A 116 -12.03 4.65 -0.88
CA THR A 116 -10.73 5.04 -0.32
C THR A 116 -10.78 6.48 0.19
N LYS A 117 -11.41 7.41 -0.54
CA LYS A 117 -11.60 8.80 -0.11
C LYS A 117 -12.50 8.89 1.11
N LYS A 118 -13.55 8.07 1.18
CA LYS A 118 -14.41 7.98 2.36
C LYS A 118 -13.62 7.43 3.55
N LEU A 119 -12.89 6.34 3.37
CA LEU A 119 -12.04 5.74 4.40
C LEU A 119 -11.03 6.75 4.95
N HIS A 120 -10.31 7.48 4.08
CA HIS A 120 -9.36 8.51 4.53
C HIS A 120 -10.05 9.63 5.33
N LYS A 121 -11.24 10.07 4.91
CA LYS A 121 -12.00 11.10 5.66
C LYS A 121 -12.49 10.60 7.01
N ASP A 122 -12.84 9.33 7.10
CA ASP A 122 -13.31 8.72 8.34
C ASP A 122 -12.13 8.46 9.28
N LEU A 123 -10.98 7.99 8.76
CA LEU A 123 -9.72 7.88 9.51
C LEU A 123 -9.27 9.23 10.07
N LEU A 124 -9.41 10.34 9.34
CA LEU A 124 -9.07 11.67 9.86
C LEU A 124 -9.89 12.08 11.09
N LYS A 125 -11.06 11.45 11.33
CA LYS A 125 -11.88 11.69 12.53
C LYS A 125 -11.58 10.70 13.65
N ASP A 126 -10.81 9.66 13.38
CA ASP A 126 -10.45 8.65 14.34
C ASP A 126 -9.36 9.17 15.29
N PRO A 127 -9.53 9.08 16.63
CA PRO A 127 -8.53 9.55 17.60
C PRO A 127 -7.17 8.86 17.48
N GLU A 128 -7.12 7.57 17.14
CA GLU A 128 -5.86 6.83 17.01
C GLU A 128 -5.09 7.28 15.77
N TYR A 129 -5.79 7.45 14.66
CA TYR A 129 -5.18 7.97 13.44
C TYR A 129 -4.71 9.42 13.61
N GLN A 130 -5.51 10.27 14.26
CA GLN A 130 -5.10 11.64 14.60
C GLN A 130 -3.83 11.66 15.45
N LYS A 131 -3.72 10.79 16.44
CA LYS A 131 -2.50 10.67 17.26
C LYS A 131 -1.30 10.30 16.40
N SER A 132 -1.44 9.29 15.53
CA SER A 132 -0.36 8.90 14.62
C SER A 132 0.04 10.01 13.66
N MET A 133 -0.92 10.82 13.20
CA MET A 133 -0.68 11.96 12.33
C MET A 133 0.04 13.09 13.08
N LEU A 134 -0.34 13.38 14.32
CA LEU A 134 0.35 14.35 15.16
C LEU A 134 1.79 13.92 15.48
N ASP A 135 2.02 12.62 15.70
CA ASP A 135 3.36 12.11 15.90
C ASP A 135 4.20 12.20 14.62
N ALA A 136 3.61 11.98 13.44
CA ALA A 136 4.27 12.23 12.16
C ALA A 136 4.61 13.72 11.94
N MET A 137 3.76 14.64 12.43
CA MET A 137 4.03 16.08 12.39
C MET A 137 5.14 16.52 13.35
N LYS A 138 5.57 15.69 14.30
CA LYS A 138 6.76 15.99 15.14
C LYS A 138 8.08 15.61 14.46
N SER A 139 8.04 15.20 13.19
CA SER A 139 9.26 14.91 12.44
C SER A 139 10.11 16.18 12.23
N PRO A 140 11.46 16.05 12.19
CA PRO A 140 12.36 17.19 11.99
C PRO A 140 12.13 17.90 10.65
N ASP A 141 11.65 17.18 9.64
CA ASP A 141 11.28 17.75 8.33
C ASP A 141 10.09 18.71 8.46
N PHE A 142 9.06 18.30 9.22
CA PHE A 142 7.91 19.15 9.48
C PHE A 142 8.28 20.34 10.37
N GLU A 143 9.12 20.14 11.37
CA GLU A 143 9.66 21.24 12.20
C GLU A 143 10.43 22.25 11.33
N THR A 144 11.29 21.78 10.43
CA THR A 144 12.02 22.65 9.50
C THR A 144 11.08 23.42 8.58
N MET A 145 10.05 22.76 8.04
CA MET A 145 9.01 23.42 7.25
C MET A 145 8.27 24.50 8.06
N MET A 146 7.95 24.22 9.32
CA MET A 146 7.30 25.17 10.22
C MET A 146 8.22 26.36 10.52
N LEU A 147 9.49 26.14 10.85
CA LEU A 147 10.48 27.20 11.09
C LEU A 147 10.71 28.07 9.85
N ASN A 148 10.75 27.47 8.67
CA ASN A 148 10.83 28.21 7.42
C ASN A 148 9.57 29.06 7.19
N THR A 149 8.39 28.54 7.53
CA THR A 149 7.12 29.28 7.48
C THR A 149 7.16 30.49 8.42
N MET A 150 7.67 30.33 9.65
CA MET A 150 7.84 31.44 10.59
C MET A 150 8.82 32.53 10.10
N LYS A 151 9.81 32.15 9.29
CA LYS A 151 10.76 33.11 8.71
C LYS A 151 10.17 33.91 7.54
N THR A 152 9.02 33.52 7.00
CA THR A 152 8.40 34.22 5.85
C THR A 152 7.94 35.63 6.22
N THR A 153 7.99 36.54 5.25
CA THR A 153 7.52 37.93 5.38
C THR A 153 6.11 38.09 5.97
N PRO A 154 5.07 37.33 5.56
CA PRO A 154 3.75 37.45 6.16
C PRO A 154 3.75 37.09 7.65
N TYR A 155 4.46 36.03 8.05
CA TYR A 155 4.56 35.65 9.46
C TYR A 155 5.34 36.69 10.27
N ARG A 156 6.44 37.24 9.72
CA ARG A 156 7.18 38.34 10.35
C ARG A 156 6.35 39.61 10.52
N THR A 157 5.46 39.90 9.56
CA THR A 157 4.57 41.07 9.63
C THR A 157 3.56 40.91 10.76
N GLN A 158 2.91 39.74 10.85
CA GLN A 158 2.04 39.37 11.98
C GLN A 158 2.80 39.44 13.31
N THR A 159 3.99 38.86 13.36
CA THR A 159 4.85 38.86 14.56
C THR A 159 5.22 40.29 14.96
N LYS A 160 5.55 41.17 14.00
CA LYS A 160 5.83 42.58 14.27
C LYS A 160 4.61 43.29 14.84
N ALA A 161 3.40 43.03 14.32
CA ALA A 161 2.16 43.60 14.86
C ALA A 161 1.92 43.13 16.31
N VAL A 162 2.06 41.84 16.58
CA VAL A 162 1.93 41.27 17.94
C VAL A 162 2.96 41.87 18.89
N ILE A 163 4.22 42.04 18.45
CA ILE A 163 5.26 42.70 19.25
C ILE A 163 4.89 44.17 19.51
N GLN A 164 4.40 44.89 18.50
CA GLN A 164 3.97 46.29 18.66
C GLN A 164 2.81 46.41 19.65
N GLU A 165 1.82 45.53 19.60
CA GLU A 165 0.71 45.48 20.56
C GLU A 165 1.19 45.11 21.96
N SER A 166 2.13 44.15 22.07
CA SER A 166 2.72 43.75 23.35
C SER A 166 3.50 44.89 23.99
N LEU A 167 4.26 45.67 23.21
CA LEU A 167 4.93 46.89 23.69
C LEU A 167 3.96 48.00 24.10
N GLN A 168 2.73 47.97 23.60
CA GLN A 168 1.68 48.89 24.02
C GLN A 168 0.96 48.43 25.29
N SER A 169 1.20 47.20 25.75
CA SER A 169 0.66 46.71 27.02
C SER A 169 1.20 47.54 28.19
N PRO A 170 0.34 48.07 29.07
CA PRO A 170 0.78 48.81 30.26
C PRO A 170 1.75 48.03 31.14
N LEU A 171 1.58 46.71 31.27
CA LEU A 171 2.50 45.88 32.05
C LEU A 171 3.90 45.86 31.43
N PHE A 172 3.99 45.67 30.12
CA PHE A 172 5.27 45.64 29.42
C PHE A 172 5.96 47.00 29.44
N ARG A 173 5.19 48.10 29.32
CA ARG A 173 5.73 49.46 29.46
C ARG A 173 6.29 49.73 30.84
N LEU A 174 5.61 49.28 31.90
CA LEU A 174 6.09 49.44 33.28
C LEU A 174 7.41 48.68 33.49
N GLU A 175 7.51 47.44 33.01
CA GLU A 175 8.76 46.67 33.06
C GLU A 175 9.88 47.36 32.26
N LEU A 176 9.57 47.88 31.07
CA LEU A 176 10.54 48.62 30.26
C LEU A 176 11.03 49.89 30.96
N MET A 177 10.13 50.61 31.65
CA MET A 177 10.50 51.79 32.43
C MET A 177 11.31 51.44 33.69
N ASP A 178 11.00 50.33 34.36
CA ASP A 178 11.79 49.85 35.50
C ASP A 178 13.19 49.41 35.06
N LEU A 179 13.31 48.74 33.91
CA LEU A 179 14.59 48.40 33.30
C LEU A 179 15.40 49.65 32.94
N MET A 180 14.78 50.66 32.31
CA MET A 180 15.45 51.92 32.02
C MET A 180 15.93 52.63 33.29
N LYS A 181 15.15 52.60 34.38
CA LYS A 181 15.57 53.16 35.68
C LYS A 181 16.76 52.42 36.27
N LYS A 182 16.79 51.09 36.19
CA LYS A 182 17.93 50.27 36.63
C LYS A 182 19.19 50.54 35.82
N VAL A 183 19.09 50.53 34.48
CA VAL A 183 20.24 50.85 33.61
C VAL A 183 20.76 52.26 33.87
N LEU A 184 19.85 53.24 34.04
CA LEU A 184 20.25 54.60 34.38
C LEU A 184 20.88 54.67 35.77
N GLN A 185 20.40 53.93 36.76
CA GLN A 185 21.06 53.83 38.09
C GLN A 185 22.44 53.16 38.01
N GLU A 186 22.61 52.14 37.19
CA GLU A 186 23.90 51.45 37.00
C GLU A 186 24.91 52.34 36.24
N GLU A 187 24.47 53.08 35.21
CA GLU A 187 25.31 54.02 34.44
C GLU A 187 25.53 55.37 35.15
N SER A 188 24.58 55.82 35.99
CA SER A 188 24.75 56.98 36.88
C SER A 188 25.47 56.64 38.19
N MET A 189 25.72 55.36 38.42
CA MET A 189 26.85 54.78 39.15
C MET A 189 28.21 55.39 38.76
N PRO A 190 28.80 56.44 39.35
CA PRO A 190 30.17 56.78 39.00
C PRO A 190 31.07 55.57 39.29
N LYS A 191 31.93 55.19 38.32
CA LYS A 191 33.06 54.24 38.49
C LYS A 191 34.13 54.78 39.47
N GLU A 192 33.72 55.48 40.52
CA GLU A 192 34.58 56.17 41.47
C GLU A 192 34.18 55.80 42.89
N GLN A 193 34.14 54.49 43.16
CA GLN A 193 34.32 54.03 44.53
C GLN A 193 35.06 52.68 44.59
N GLN A 194 36.17 52.61 43.87
CA GLN A 194 37.22 51.63 44.18
C GLN A 194 38.61 52.18 43.88
N ALA A 195 38.88 53.40 44.34
CA ALA A 195 40.25 53.90 44.44
C ALA A 195 40.40 54.80 45.67
N LYS A 196 41.13 54.26 46.66
CA LYS A 196 41.81 54.94 47.78
C LYS A 196 40.98 55.35 49.01
N GLY A 197 40.90 54.40 49.95
CA GLY A 197 41.17 54.65 51.37
C GLY A 197 42.33 53.74 51.80
N ALA A 198 43.47 54.35 52.13
CA ALA A 198 44.73 53.68 52.42
C ALA A 198 44.81 53.15 53.86
N GLN A 199 45.35 51.94 53.99
CA GLN A 199 46.47 51.57 54.88
C GLN A 199 46.35 51.84 56.39
N GLY A 200 46.23 50.75 57.16
CA GLY A 200 46.51 50.74 58.61
C GLY A 200 46.37 49.37 59.26
N GLY A 201 47.44 48.57 59.26
CA GLY A 201 47.88 47.82 60.43
C GLY A 201 47.24 46.45 60.77
N GLN A 202 48.00 45.41 60.42
CA GLN A 202 48.59 44.43 61.36
C GLN A 202 47.83 43.14 61.74
N ASP A 203 48.53 42.03 61.43
CA ASP A 203 48.57 40.71 62.05
C ASP A 203 47.30 40.11 62.67
N GLN A 204 46.82 39.02 62.04
CA GLN A 204 46.78 37.76 62.79
C GLN A 204 47.00 36.53 61.92
N LYS A 205 48.17 35.93 62.20
CA LYS A 205 48.64 34.62 61.80
C LYS A 205 47.80 33.52 62.46
N SER A 206 47.16 32.67 61.67
CA SER A 206 46.87 31.26 61.96
C SER A 206 46.42 30.64 60.63
N GLY A 207 47.16 29.77 59.96
CA GLY A 207 47.79 28.56 60.50
C GLY A 207 46.92 27.37 60.12
N GLY A 208 47.40 26.54 59.20
CA GLY A 208 46.81 25.21 58.93
C GLY A 208 46.56 24.94 57.47
N GLY A 209 47.56 24.39 56.79
CA GLY A 209 47.40 23.85 55.44
C GLY A 209 46.70 22.49 55.43
N GLN A 210 46.20 22.11 54.26
CA GLN A 210 46.30 20.73 53.80
C GLN A 210 46.22 20.73 52.28
N GLY A 211 47.30 20.27 51.64
CA GLY A 211 47.33 20.09 50.20
C GLY A 211 46.61 18.81 49.77
N GLN A 212 46.24 18.76 48.50
CA GLN A 212 46.50 17.58 47.67
C GLN A 212 46.48 18.00 46.21
N GLY A 213 47.55 17.63 45.50
CA GLY A 213 47.70 17.87 44.07
C GLY A 213 46.88 16.92 43.20
N GLY A 214 46.83 17.27 41.92
CA GLY A 214 46.27 16.47 40.84
C GLY A 214 46.67 17.07 39.50
N ASP A 215 47.91 16.83 39.11
CA ASP A 215 48.51 17.12 37.80
C ASP A 215 48.05 16.02 36.81
N GLN A 216 47.54 16.40 35.63
CA GLN A 216 48.00 15.97 34.30
C GLN A 216 46.94 15.73 33.19
N LYS A 217 47.19 16.51 32.13
CA LYS A 217 47.31 16.14 30.70
C LYS A 217 46.07 16.04 29.80
N GLN A 218 45.92 17.11 29.01
CA GLN A 218 46.14 17.15 27.55
C GLN A 218 46.23 15.80 26.81
N ASP A 219 45.36 15.65 25.82
CA ASP A 219 45.69 14.98 24.56
C ASP A 219 45.09 15.79 23.39
N GLU A 220 45.97 16.39 22.60
CA GLU A 220 45.72 16.93 21.27
C GLU A 220 46.22 15.89 20.26
N GLY A 221 45.38 15.50 19.30
CA GLY A 221 45.77 14.59 18.22
C GLY A 221 44.91 14.81 16.98
N GLN A 222 45.51 15.50 16.00
CA GLN A 222 44.97 15.97 14.71
C GLN A 222 44.81 14.86 13.65
N ASP A 223 43.82 15.08 12.76
CA ASP A 223 43.84 14.91 11.29
C ASP A 223 44.54 13.69 10.65
N LYS A 224 43.78 12.91 9.86
CA LYS A 224 43.87 12.89 8.38
C LYS A 224 42.97 11.81 7.76
N GLU A 225 42.58 12.09 6.51
CA GLU A 225 42.27 11.13 5.45
C GLU A 225 40.79 10.75 5.23
N LYS A 226 40.11 11.47 4.31
CA LYS A 226 39.63 10.93 3.02
C LYS A 226 38.85 12.00 2.25
N ASP A 227 39.60 12.80 1.50
CA ASP A 227 39.12 13.53 0.34
C ASP A 227 39.63 12.78 -0.89
N ASP A 228 38.84 11.81 -1.38
CA ASP A 228 39.16 11.07 -2.59
C ASP A 228 37.88 10.48 -3.21
N LYS A 229 37.01 11.37 -3.70
CA LYS A 229 35.96 10.99 -4.66
C LYS A 229 35.47 12.16 -5.50
N LYS A 230 36.39 12.78 -6.25
CA LYS A 230 36.01 13.65 -7.37
C LYS A 230 37.03 13.62 -8.50
N LYS A 231 37.18 12.46 -9.15
CA LYS A 231 37.64 12.32 -10.54
C LYS A 231 37.38 10.90 -11.06
N GLN A 232 36.15 10.64 -11.50
CA GLN A 232 35.81 9.68 -12.57
C GLN A 232 34.29 9.66 -12.74
N GLN A 233 33.78 10.61 -13.52
CA GLN A 233 32.71 10.51 -14.52
C GLN A 233 32.36 11.92 -15.00
#